data_AF-A0A9D5V6U1-F1
#
_entry.id   AF-A0A9D5V6U1-F1
#
_cell.length_a   1.000
_cell.length_b   1.000
_cell.length_c   1.000
_cell.angle_alpha   90.00
_cell.angle_beta   90.00
_cell.angle_gamma   90.00
#
_symmetry.space_group_name_H-M   'P 1'
#
loop_
_entity.id
_entity.type
_entity.pdbx_description
1 polymer ?
#
loop_
_entity_poly.entity_id
_entity_poly.type
_entity_poly.pdbx_seq_one_letter_code
_entity_poly.pdbx_strand_id
1 'polypeptide(L)' 'ALVGGKGGGRPDMAQGGGSEPGKLDEALAQVAPWLAGQLQ' A
#
# COMPACT_ATOMS: atom_id res chain seq x y z
N ALA A 1 -3.81 3.69 7.13
CA ALA A 1 -3.13 2.63 6.37
C ALA A 1 -3.48 1.29 7.00
N LEU A 2 -3.63 0.22 6.21
CA LEU A 2 -4.08 -1.10 6.67
C LEU A 2 -3.18 -1.71 7.75
N VAL A 3 -1.87 -1.42 7.70
CA VAL A 3 -0.86 -1.91 8.67
C VAL A 3 -0.57 -0.94 9.82
N GLY A 4 -1.48 0.00 10.13
CA GLY A 4 -1.26 1.02 11.17
C GLY A 4 -0.15 2.05 10.83
N GLY A 5 0.24 2.09 9.56
CA GLY A 5 1.44 2.75 9.09
C GLY A 5 1.30 4.17 8.55
N LYS A 6 2.45 4.77 8.27
CA LYS A 6 2.61 6.02 7.52
C LYS A 6 3.62 5.82 6.40
N GLY A 7 3.48 6.58 5.32
CA GLY A 7 4.39 6.56 4.19
C GLY A 7 4.46 7.91 3.50
N GLY A 8 5.45 8.07 2.63
CA GLY A 8 5.71 9.26 1.85
C GLY A 8 6.53 8.89 0.61
N GLY A 9 6.45 9.74 -0.41
CA GLY A 9 7.06 9.42 -1.69
C GLY A 9 6.97 10.56 -2.69
N ARG A 10 7.76 10.42 -3.73
CA ARG A 10 7.66 11.14 -4.99
C ARG A 10 6.74 10.35 -5.95
N PRO A 11 6.29 10.95 -7.07
CA PRO A 11 5.43 10.25 -8.03
C PRO A 11 6.01 8.95 -8.57
N ASP A 12 7.34 8.86 -8.65
CA ASP A 12 8.10 7.71 -9.16
C ASP A 12 8.53 6.71 -8.07
N MET A 13 8.54 7.12 -6.80
CA MET A 13 9.02 6.28 -5.70
C MET A 13 8.34 6.65 -4.39
N ALA A 14 7.75 5.65 -3.72
CA ALA A 14 7.20 5.81 -2.38
C ALA A 14 7.67 4.73 -1.42
N GLN A 15 7.75 5.08 -0.14
CA GLN A 15 8.10 4.19 0.95
C GLN A 15 7.16 4.41 2.14
N GLY A 16 6.92 3.36 2.92
CA GLY A 16 6.10 3.42 4.12
C GLY A 16 6.33 2.20 5.00
N GLY A 17 5.88 2.29 6.24
CA GLY A 17 5.97 1.20 7.22
C GLY A 17 4.84 1.29 8.23
N GLY A 18 4.60 0.22 8.99
CA GLY A 18 3.51 0.14 9.96
C GLY A 18 3.77 -0.85 11.09
N SER A 19 3.01 -0.71 12.19
CA SER A 19 3.17 -1.50 13.42
C SER A 19 2.36 -2.80 13.44
N GLU A 20 1.53 -3.06 12.42
CA GLU A 20 0.66 -4.25 12.34
C GLU A 20 1.09 -5.19 11.19
N PRO A 21 2.20 -5.93 11.34
CA PRO A 21 2.72 -6.81 10.27
C PRO A 21 1.77 -7.97 9.91
N GLY A 22 0.90 -8.40 10.83
CA GLY A 22 -0.10 -9.45 10.57
C GLY A 22 -1.17 -9.07 9.53
N LYS A 23 -1.27 -7.79 9.16
CA LYS A 23 -2.18 -7.30 8.11
C LYS A 23 -1.48 -7.10 6.76
N LEU A 24 -0.24 -7.57 6.61
CA LEU A 24 0.55 -7.37 5.39
C LEU A 24 -0.12 -8.02 4.17
N ASP A 25 -0.63 -9.24 4.31
CA ASP A 25 -1.27 -9.96 3.20
C ASP A 25 -2.53 -9.24 2.72
N GLU A 26 -3.37 -8.76 3.65
CA GLU A 26 -4.54 -7.93 3.33
C GLU A 26 -4.14 -6.64 2.61
N ALA A 27 -3.07 -5.98 3.07
CA ALA A 27 -2.58 -4.75 2.46
C ALA A 27 -2.07 -4.97 1.03
N LEU A 28 -1.35 -6.06 0.78
CA LEU A 28 -0.84 -6.42 -0.55
C LEU A 28 -1.97 -6.81 -1.51
N ALA A 29 -3.04 -7.45 -1.02
CA ALA A 29 -4.19 -7.83 -1.83
C ALA A 29 -4.90 -6.63 -2.48
N GLN A 30 -4.81 -5.43 -1.89
CA GLN A 30 -5.42 -4.21 -2.42
C GLN A 30 -4.69 -3.61 -3.63
N VAL A 31 -3.46 -4.06 -3.94
CA VAL A 31 -2.67 -3.51 -5.05
C VAL A 31 -3.30 -3.81 -6.40
N ALA A 32 -3.78 -5.05 -6.61
CA ALA A 32 -4.38 -5.47 -7.87
C ALA A 32 -5.64 -4.67 -8.27
N PRO A 33 -6.68 -4.54 -7.41
CA PRO A 33 -7.86 -3.74 -7.77
C PRO A 33 -7.53 -2.25 -7.96
N TRP A 34 -6.58 -1.71 -7.19
CA TRP A 34 -6.14 -0.32 -7.37
C TRP A 34 -5.48 -0.12 -8.75
N LEU A 35 -4.53 -0.99 -9.13
CA LEU A 35 -3.87 -0.92 -10.44
C LEU A 35 -4.86 -1.03 -11.60
N ALA A 36 -5.85 -1.92 -11.49
CA ALA A 36 -6.88 -2.08 -12.51
C ALA A 36 -7.65 -0.78 -12.77
N GLY A 37 -7.89 0.03 -11.74
CA GLY A 37 -8.54 1.35 -11.86
C GLY A 37 -7.64 2.49 -12.34
N GLN A 38 -6.33 2.28 -12.48
CA GLN A 38 -5.39 3.29 -12.99
C GLN A 38 -5.00 3.09 -14.45
N LEU A 39 -5.30 1.92 -15.02
CA LEU A 39 -4.94 1.54 -16.40
C LEU A 39 -6.10 1.73 -17.40
N GLN A 40 -7.14 2.48 -17.01
CA GLN A 40 -8.27 2.85 -17.87
C GLN A 40 -7.99 4.14 -18.63
#